data_AF-H8Y1E8-F1
#
_entry.id   AF-H8Y1E8-F1
#
_cell.length_a   1.000
_cell.length_b   1.000
_cell.length_c   1.000
_cell.angle_alpha   90.00
_cell.angle_beta   90.00
_cell.angle_gamma   90.00
#
_symmetry.space_group_name_H-M   'P 1'
#
loop_
_entity.id
_entity.type
_entity.pdbx_description
1 polymer ?
#
loop_
_entity_poly.entity_id
_entity_poly.type
_entity_poly.pdbx_seq_one_letter_code
_entity_poly.pdbx_strand_id
1 'polypeptide(L)' 'ATVITNLFSAIPYIGQTLVEWAWGGFSVDNPTLTRFFALHFLLPFMIAGITTIHLMFL' A
#
# COMPACT_ATOMS: atom_id res chain seq x y z
N ALA A 1 -10.35 -4.52 1.46
CA ALA A 1 -9.09 -4.48 0.67
C ALA A 1 -9.28 -4.92 -0.79
N THR A 2 -10.08 -5.96 -1.05
CA THR A 2 -10.19 -6.63 -2.36
C THR A 2 -10.45 -5.70 -3.54
N VAL A 3 -11.48 -4.84 -3.50
CA VAL A 3 -11.82 -3.95 -4.63
C VAL A 3 -10.69 -2.96 -4.94
N ILE A 4 -10.13 -2.31 -3.92
CA ILE A 4 -9.09 -1.28 -4.09
C ILE A 4 -7.80 -1.90 -4.63
N THR A 5 -7.36 -3.01 -4.05
CA THR A 5 -6.15 -3.71 -4.52
C THR A 5 -6.32 -4.26 -5.93
N ASN A 6 -7.52 -4.68 -6.32
CA ASN A 6 -7.79 -5.11 -7.69
C ASN A 6 -7.68 -3.98 -8.74
N LEU A 7 -7.66 -2.71 -8.35
CA LEU A 7 -7.40 -1.62 -9.30
C LEU A 7 -6.00 -1.73 -9.94
N PHE A 8 -5.02 -2.31 -9.24
CA PHE A 8 -3.68 -2.54 -9.80
C PHE A 8 -3.68 -3.57 -10.94
N SER A 9 -4.68 -4.46 -11.02
CA SER A 9 -4.79 -5.44 -12.11
C SER A 9 -5.02 -4.79 -13.47
N ALA A 10 -5.48 -3.53 -13.51
CA ALA A 10 -5.67 -2.78 -14.74
C ALA A 10 -4.33 -2.37 -15.41
N ILE A 11 -3.19 -2.54 -14.74
CA ILE A 11 -1.88 -2.22 -15.31
C ILE A 11 -1.46 -3.35 -16.27
N PRO A 12 -1.15 -3.05 -17.54
CA PRO A 12 -0.79 -4.08 -18.52
C PRO A 12 0.53 -4.76 -18.14
N TYR A 13 0.65 -6.04 -18.48
CA TYR A 13 1.81 -6.92 -18.25
C TYR A 13 2.14 -7.27 -16.80
N ILE A 14 2.01 -6.33 -15.85
CA ILE A 14 2.46 -6.50 -14.45
C ILE A 14 1.33 -6.40 -13.42
N GLY A 15 0.11 -6.04 -13.83
CA GLY A 15 -0.98 -5.73 -12.90
C GLY A 15 -1.33 -6.89 -11.98
N GLN A 16 -1.50 -8.09 -12.53
CA GLN A 16 -1.83 -9.28 -11.74
C GLN A 16 -0.73 -9.62 -10.72
N THR A 17 0.54 -9.53 -11.15
CA THR A 17 1.70 -9.78 -10.30
C THR A 17 1.80 -8.77 -9.15
N LEU A 18 1.43 -7.51 -9.38
CA LEU A 18 1.36 -6.48 -8.33
C LEU A 18 0.26 -6.77 -7.30
N VAL A 19 -0.90 -7.25 -7.75
CA VAL A 19 -2.01 -7.62 -6.86
C VAL A 19 -1.62 -8.79 -5.95
N GLU A 20 -1.08 -9.85 -6.53
CA GLU A 20 -0.62 -11.03 -5.78
C GLU A 20 0.53 -10.69 -4.85
N TRP A 21 1.46 -9.83 -5.28
CA TRP A 21 2.52 -9.31 -4.42
C TRP A 21 1.96 -8.51 -3.25
N ALA A 22 0.98 -7.64 -3.48
CA ALA A 22 0.35 -6.84 -2.42
C ALA A 22 -0.38 -7.71 -1.40
N TRP A 23 -1.06 -8.77 -1.86
CA TRP A 23 -1.78 -9.69 -0.98
C TRP A 23 -0.85 -10.66 -0.25
N GLY A 24 0.27 -11.05 -0.86
CA GLY A 24 1.13 -12.11 -0.35
C GLY A 24 0.51 -13.50 -0.51
N GLY A 25 -0.37 -13.67 -1.50
CA GLY A 25 -1.14 -14.89 -1.76
C GLY A 25 -2.18 -14.67 -2.88
N PHE A 26 -3.08 -15.63 -3.08
CA PHE A 26 -4.08 -15.60 -4.15
C PHE A 26 -5.33 -14.76 -3.84
N SER A 27 -5.51 -14.37 -2.57
CA SER A 27 -6.63 -13.57 -2.11
C SER A 27 -6.20 -12.72 -0.91
N VAL A 28 -7.05 -11.75 -0.56
CA VAL A 28 -6.86 -10.96 0.67
C VAL A 28 -7.06 -11.86 1.89
N ASP A 29 -6.00 -12.05 2.66
CA ASP A 29 -6.02 -12.86 3.89
C ASP A 29 -5.04 -12.28 4.94
N ASN A 30 -4.72 -13.04 5.99
CA ASN A 30 -3.86 -12.64 7.10
C ASN A 30 -2.49 -12.05 6.70
N PRO A 31 -1.78 -12.57 5.67
CA PRO A 31 -0.57 -11.92 5.17
C PRO A 31 -0.80 -10.49 4.68
N THR A 32 -1.93 -10.25 4.00
CA THR A 32 -2.33 -8.92 3.53
C THR A 32 -2.60 -8.01 4.73
N LEU A 33 -3.35 -8.48 5.72
CA LEU A 33 -3.73 -7.69 6.90
C LEU A 33 -2.51 -7.28 7.73
N THR A 34 -1.58 -8.21 7.96
CA THR A 34 -0.34 -7.95 8.69
C THR A 34 0.52 -6.88 7.99
N ARG A 35 0.64 -6.97 6.66
CA ARG A 35 1.36 -5.96 5.85
C ARG A 35 0.66 -4.61 5.89
N PHE A 36 -0.67 -4.59 5.79
CA PHE A 36 -1.44 -3.36 5.82
C PHE A 36 -1.35 -2.67 7.18
N PHE A 37 -1.33 -3.43 8.27
CA PHE A 37 -1.08 -2.89 9.60
C PHE A 37 0.31 -2.23 9.69
N ALA A 38 1.36 -2.90 9.20
CA ALA A 38 2.71 -2.33 9.20
C ALA A 38 2.80 -1.04 8.36
N LEU A 39 2.18 -1.00 7.18
CA LEU A 39 2.12 0.20 6.33
C LEU A 39 1.30 1.31 6.99
N HIS A 40 0.15 0.98 7.59
CA HIS A 40 -0.68 1.93 8.30
C HIS A 40 0.04 2.53 9.51
N PHE A 41 0.85 1.74 10.21
CA PHE A 41 1.68 2.24 11.31
C PHE A 41 2.79 3.17 10.81
N LEU A 42 3.42 2.87 9.68
CA LEU A 42 4.53 3.64 9.12
C LEU A 42 4.08 4.98 8.50
N LEU A 43 2.99 4.98 7.73
CA LEU A 43 2.54 6.13 6.93
C LEU A 43 2.35 7.43 7.74
N PRO A 44 1.76 7.43 8.94
CA PRO A 44 1.64 8.64 9.77
C PRO A 44 2.99 9.32 10.05
N PHE A 45 4.04 8.55 10.30
CA PHE A 45 5.38 9.11 10.53
C PHE A 45 6.00 9.68 9.25
N MET A 46 5.77 9.05 8.10
CA MET A 46 6.19 9.63 6.81
C MET A 46 5.43 10.92 6.51
N ILE A 47 4.12 10.97 6.78
CA ILE A 47 3.31 12.17 6.63
C ILE A 47 3.82 13.28 7.55
N ALA A 48 4.14 12.97 8.81
CA ALA A 48 4.75 13.93 9.73
C ALA A 48 6.07 14.49 9.17
N GLY A 49 6.95 13.63 8.65
CA GLY A 49 8.21 14.07 8.02
C GLY A 49 8.01 14.95 6.79
N ILE A 50 7.08 14.59 5.90
CA ILE A 50 6.72 15.41 4.73
C ILE A 50 6.11 16.73 5.18
N THR A 51 5.33 16.73 6.26
CA THR A 51 4.74 17.96 6.84
C THR A 51 5.84 18.88 7.36
N THR A 52 6.85 18.35 8.04
CA THR A 52 8.02 19.14 8.45
C THR A 52 8.75 19.76 7.25
N ILE A 53 9.01 18.98 6.19
CA ILE A 53 9.61 19.48 4.96
C ILE A 53 8.74 20.60 4.35
N HIS A 54 7.43 20.38 4.27
CA HIS A 54 6.49 21.38 3.75
C HIS A 54 6.56 22.71 4.54
N LEU A 55 6.62 22.64 5.87
CA LEU A 55 6.75 23.83 6.73
C LEU A 55 8.09 24.56 6.59
N MET A 56 9.16 23.86 6.18
CA MET A 56 10.46 24.51 5.91
C MET A 56 10.46 25.33 4.62
N PHE A 57 9.57 24.99 3.68
CA PHE A 57 9.42 25.67 2.39
C PHE A 57 8.13 26.50 2.30
N LEU A 58 7.44 26.68 3.43
CA LEU A 58 6.33 27.63 3.57
C LEU A 58 6.88 29.06 3.62
#